data_AF-A0A6V7M8S1-F1
#
_entry.id   AF-A0A6V7M8S1-F1
#
_cell.length_a   1.000
_cell.length_b   1.000
_cell.length_c   1.000
_cell.angle_alpha   90.00
_cell.angle_beta   90.00
_cell.angle_gamma   90.00
#
_symmetry.space_group_name_H-M   'P 1'
#
loop_
_entity.id
_entity.type
_entity.pdbx_description
1 polymer ?
#
loop_
_entity_poly.entity_id
_entity_poly.type
_entity_poly.pdbx_seq_one_letter_code
_entity_poly.pdbx_strand_id
1 'polypeptide(L)'
;YVAYAIFSISQLFVPPKCEEGARCIKYYLNYNPNLQIHLFASPRANPIASEVYRIHSELNFDVEKPKQLPIVLPIPPKTRQNGTLFLHIIVVPEATENTKQDYSFFNLQRNPYMVMTRIKLTQFVVPMAETFNLLGDKSVKKDSSSKKHVKPVSHLRTKITFTLLTDIKELPTQNVPMELMNSLKVTREGLFLPVINYDFLQTRFRDLVEIKKENQEMNMTVSYSPTSLGLLRLNLQ
;
A
#
# COMPACT_ATOMS: atom_id res chain seq x y z
N TYR A 1 -31.76 19.81 1.89
CA TYR A 1 -31.07 18.56 2.24
C TYR A 1 -30.17 18.06 1.12
N VAL A 2 -30.68 17.81 -0.11
CA VAL A 2 -29.86 17.35 -1.25
C VAL A 2 -28.71 18.29 -1.61
N ALA A 3 -28.96 19.61 -1.66
CA ALA A 3 -27.90 20.60 -1.94
C ALA A 3 -26.77 20.60 -0.88
N TYR A 4 -27.12 20.40 0.39
CA TYR A 4 -26.15 20.28 1.48
C TYR A 4 -25.31 19.01 1.34
N ALA A 5 -25.94 17.88 0.99
CA ALA A 5 -25.22 16.64 0.72
C ALA A 5 -24.25 16.76 -0.47
N ILE A 6 -24.69 17.38 -1.57
CA ILE A 6 -23.83 17.65 -2.74
C ILE A 6 -22.66 18.55 -2.33
N PHE A 7 -22.92 19.60 -1.56
CA PHE A 7 -21.88 20.49 -1.06
C PHE A 7 -20.87 19.75 -0.18
N SER A 8 -21.31 18.94 0.80
CA SER A 8 -20.43 18.14 1.64
C SER A 8 -19.58 17.14 0.85
N ILE A 9 -20.15 16.48 -0.17
CA ILE A 9 -19.39 15.57 -1.04
C ILE A 9 -18.36 16.36 -1.87
N SER A 10 -18.72 17.53 -2.39
CA SER A 10 -17.79 18.36 -3.17
C SER A 10 -16.56 18.79 -2.36
N GLN A 11 -16.72 19.02 -1.05
CA GLN A 11 -15.61 19.34 -0.13
C GLN A 11 -14.63 18.18 0.10
N LEU A 12 -14.96 16.95 -0.30
CA LEU A 12 -13.97 15.85 -0.31
C LEU A 12 -12.93 16.07 -1.41
N PHE A 13 -13.35 16.58 -2.57
CA PHE A 13 -12.52 16.70 -3.76
C PHE A 13 -11.76 18.03 -3.88
N VAL A 14 -12.18 19.05 -3.14
CA VAL A 14 -11.50 20.36 -3.12
C VAL A 14 -10.51 20.41 -1.96
N PRO A 15 -9.19 20.62 -2.23
CA PRO A 15 -8.22 20.74 -1.16
C PRO A 15 -8.44 22.03 -0.35
N PRO A 16 -8.23 21.98 0.99
CA PRO A 16 -8.33 23.16 1.81
C PRO A 16 -7.22 24.15 1.42
N LYS A 17 -7.59 25.42 1.19
CA LYS A 17 -6.65 26.46 0.82
C LYS A 17 -5.98 27.05 2.05
N CYS A 18 -4.75 27.50 1.88
CA CYS A 18 -4.07 28.34 2.85
C CYS A 18 -4.60 29.77 2.75
N GLU A 19 -5.15 30.28 3.85
CA GLU A 19 -5.57 31.67 3.95
C GLU A 19 -4.37 32.58 4.24
N GLU A 20 -4.43 33.83 3.78
CA GLU A 20 -3.38 34.82 4.03
C GLU A 20 -3.25 35.09 5.54
N GLY A 21 -2.05 34.90 6.08
CA GLY A 21 -1.76 35.03 7.52
C GLY A 21 -1.98 33.77 8.35
N ALA A 22 -2.53 32.69 7.78
CA ALA A 22 -2.65 31.40 8.46
C ALA A 22 -1.32 30.62 8.42
N ARG A 23 -1.08 29.78 9.45
CA ARG A 23 0.08 28.87 9.46
C ARG A 23 -0.16 27.69 8.51
N CYS A 24 0.73 27.53 7.54
CA CYS A 24 0.67 26.46 6.55
C CYS A 24 1.92 25.58 6.55
N ILE A 25 1.71 24.30 6.29
CA ILE A 25 2.79 23.31 6.10
C ILE A 25 3.00 23.12 4.60
N LYS A 26 4.25 23.27 4.17
CA LYS A 26 4.62 23.13 2.76
C LYS A 26 4.89 21.68 2.41
N TYR A 27 4.60 21.31 1.17
CA TYR A 27 4.85 19.96 0.71
C TYR A 27 6.32 19.76 0.33
N TYR A 28 6.92 18.65 0.77
CA TYR A 28 8.30 18.30 0.42
C TYR A 28 8.54 18.20 -1.10
N LEU A 29 7.55 17.73 -1.88
CA LEU A 29 7.71 17.62 -3.33
C LEU A 29 7.77 18.97 -4.06
N ASN A 30 7.35 20.07 -3.44
CA ASN A 30 7.43 21.40 -4.07
C ASN A 30 8.87 21.82 -4.38
N TYR A 31 9.85 21.21 -3.70
CA TYR A 31 11.27 21.47 -3.90
C TYR A 31 11.89 20.60 -5.00
N ASN A 32 11.08 19.80 -5.72
CA ASN A 32 11.52 18.84 -6.74
C ASN A 32 12.68 17.95 -6.26
N PRO A 33 12.52 17.23 -5.14
CA PRO A 33 13.55 16.34 -4.64
C PRO A 33 13.70 15.11 -5.56
N ASN A 34 14.94 14.65 -5.76
CA ASN A 34 15.18 13.35 -6.36
C ASN A 34 14.80 12.25 -5.37
N LEU A 35 13.85 11.40 -5.75
CA LEU A 35 13.34 10.32 -4.91
C LEU A 35 13.78 8.96 -5.44
N GLN A 36 13.92 8.04 -4.49
CA GLN A 36 14.19 6.63 -4.73
C GLN A 36 13.09 5.80 -4.10
N ILE A 37 12.73 4.70 -4.76
CA ILE A 37 11.74 3.75 -4.26
C ILE A 37 12.37 2.37 -4.09
N HIS A 38 12.12 1.76 -2.94
CA HIS A 38 12.56 0.42 -2.61
C HIS A 38 11.38 -0.44 -2.18
N LEU A 39 11.24 -1.59 -2.84
CA LEU A 39 10.21 -2.59 -2.54
C LEU A 39 10.86 -3.76 -1.81
N PHE A 40 10.32 -4.09 -0.63
CA PHE A 40 10.73 -5.26 0.15
C PHE A 40 9.53 -6.12 0.48
N ALA A 41 9.72 -7.42 0.65
CA ALA A 41 8.70 -8.28 1.23
C ALA A 41 9.18 -8.99 2.48
N SER A 42 8.18 -9.35 3.31
CA SER A 42 8.40 -10.18 4.48
C SER A 42 7.13 -10.91 4.91
N PRO A 43 7.24 -12.03 5.65
CA PRO A 43 6.08 -12.74 6.18
C PRO A 43 5.28 -11.96 7.24
N ARG A 44 5.93 -11.00 7.91
CA ARG A 44 5.39 -10.22 9.04
C ARG A 44 5.32 -8.74 8.74
N ALA A 45 4.32 -8.05 9.30
CA ALA A 45 4.16 -6.60 9.15
C ALA A 45 5.30 -5.77 9.77
N ASN A 46 5.95 -6.30 10.81
CA ASN A 46 7.16 -5.77 11.42
C ASN A 46 8.21 -6.89 11.44
N PRO A 47 8.99 -7.02 10.36
CA PRO A 47 9.93 -8.14 10.21
C PRO A 47 11.25 -7.88 10.94
N ILE A 48 12.04 -8.95 11.13
CA ILE A 48 13.45 -8.89 11.54
C ILE A 48 14.36 -8.94 10.30
N ALA A 49 15.64 -8.58 10.43
CA ALA A 49 16.61 -8.54 9.32
C ALA A 49 16.67 -9.80 8.45
N SER A 50 16.57 -10.99 9.05
CA SER A 50 16.60 -12.26 8.32
C SER A 50 15.32 -12.59 7.54
N GLU A 51 14.22 -11.89 7.80
CA GLU A 51 12.91 -12.16 7.19
C GLU A 51 12.57 -11.20 6.05
N VAL A 52 13.35 -10.14 5.88
CA VAL A 52 13.15 -9.13 4.84
C VAL A 52 14.03 -9.43 3.65
N TYR A 53 13.45 -9.38 2.46
CA TYR A 53 14.20 -9.45 1.22
C TYR A 53 13.74 -8.35 0.27
N ARG A 54 14.69 -7.83 -0.50
CA ARG A 54 14.45 -6.78 -1.46
C ARG A 54 13.91 -7.38 -2.75
N ILE A 55 12.82 -6.80 -3.24
CA ILE A 55 12.15 -7.22 -4.46
C ILE A 55 12.63 -6.35 -5.62
N HIS A 56 12.60 -5.03 -5.43
CA HIS A 56 12.90 -4.07 -6.48
C HIS A 56 13.45 -2.79 -5.88
N SER A 57 14.25 -2.05 -6.65
CA SER A 57 14.73 -0.73 -6.29
C SER A 57 14.92 0.11 -7.53
N GLU A 58 14.45 1.34 -7.45
CA GLU A 58 14.57 2.33 -8.51
C GLU A 58 15.11 3.62 -7.87
N LEU A 59 16.29 4.02 -8.32
CA LEU A 59 17.05 5.14 -7.74
C LEU A 59 16.63 6.51 -8.31
N ASN A 60 15.93 6.51 -9.45
CA ASN A 60 15.41 7.72 -10.05
C ASN A 60 13.92 7.52 -10.29
N PHE A 61 13.13 7.85 -9.27
CA PHE A 61 11.70 7.66 -9.28
C PHE A 61 11.00 8.95 -9.71
N ASP A 62 10.41 8.93 -10.91
CA ASP A 62 9.59 10.02 -11.43
C ASP A 62 8.18 9.96 -10.83
N VAL A 63 7.88 10.87 -9.91
CA VAL A 63 6.60 10.94 -9.21
C VAL A 63 5.43 11.32 -10.13
N GLU A 64 5.67 11.99 -11.25
CA GLU A 64 4.60 12.46 -12.12
C GLU A 64 4.12 11.39 -13.10
N LYS A 65 4.94 10.36 -13.35
CA LYS A 65 4.66 9.34 -14.36
C LYS A 65 4.13 8.06 -13.74
N PRO A 66 2.91 7.61 -14.09
CA PRO A 66 2.41 6.30 -13.68
C PRO A 66 3.28 5.19 -14.29
N LYS A 67 3.46 4.10 -13.54
CA LYS A 67 4.35 3.00 -13.94
C LYS A 67 3.81 1.65 -13.52
N GLN A 68 4.06 0.61 -14.31
CA GLN A 68 3.77 -0.78 -13.94
C GLN A 68 5.07 -1.57 -13.87
N LEU A 69 5.24 -2.30 -12.78
CA LEU A 69 6.43 -3.08 -12.48
C LEU A 69 6.04 -4.56 -12.41
N PRO A 70 6.31 -5.36 -13.47
CA PRO A 70 6.20 -6.81 -13.39
C PRO A 70 7.35 -7.33 -12.52
N ILE A 71 7.01 -8.15 -11.53
CA ILE A 71 7.92 -8.59 -10.48
C ILE A 71 7.73 -10.10 -10.28
N VAL A 72 8.86 -10.81 -10.19
CA VAL A 72 8.89 -12.18 -9.70
C VAL A 72 9.08 -12.13 -8.18
N LEU A 73 8.07 -12.58 -7.44
CA LEU A 73 8.03 -12.52 -5.99
C LEU A 73 8.38 -13.89 -5.39
N PRO A 74 9.51 -14.04 -4.69
CA PRO A 74 9.81 -15.27 -3.97
C PRO A 74 8.85 -15.41 -2.77
N ILE A 75 8.34 -16.63 -2.56
CA ILE A 75 7.34 -16.95 -1.54
C ILE A 75 8.02 -17.76 -0.42
N PRO A 76 8.20 -17.17 0.77
CA PRO A 76 8.93 -17.83 1.85
C PRO A 76 8.15 -19.05 2.39
N PRO A 77 8.84 -20.04 2.97
CA PRO A 77 8.22 -21.26 3.49
C PRO A 77 7.04 -21.00 4.44
N LYS A 78 7.16 -19.97 5.29
CA LYS A 78 6.10 -19.54 6.21
C LYS A 78 4.81 -19.16 5.48
N THR A 79 4.91 -18.47 4.33
CA THR A 79 3.76 -18.08 3.53
C THR A 79 3.17 -19.28 2.79
N ARG A 80 4.01 -20.18 2.26
CA ARG A 80 3.60 -21.43 1.60
C ARG A 80 2.83 -22.38 2.54
N GLN A 81 3.10 -22.29 3.85
CA GLN A 81 2.39 -23.02 4.89
C GLN A 81 1.16 -22.25 5.42
N ASN A 82 0.36 -21.69 4.50
CA ASN A 82 -0.83 -20.91 4.83
C ASN A 82 -0.55 -19.67 5.71
N GLY A 83 0.55 -18.96 5.42
CA GLY A 83 0.97 -17.78 6.17
C GLY A 83 0.65 -16.46 5.46
N THR A 84 1.08 -15.37 6.08
CA THR A 84 0.95 -14.02 5.53
C THR A 84 2.17 -13.60 4.72
N LEU A 85 1.98 -12.62 3.83
CA LEU A 85 3.06 -11.89 3.18
C LEU A 85 2.70 -10.41 3.10
N PHE A 86 3.67 -9.56 3.36
CA PHE A 86 3.56 -8.11 3.32
C PHE A 86 4.56 -7.54 2.32
N LEU A 87 4.11 -6.55 1.56
CA LEU A 87 4.96 -5.66 0.79
C LEU A 87 5.21 -4.40 1.61
N HIS A 88 6.45 -3.96 1.62
CA HIS A 88 6.89 -2.70 2.20
C HIS A 88 7.40 -1.84 1.07
N ILE A 89 6.75 -0.69 0.90
CA ILE A 89 7.13 0.32 -0.09
C ILE A 89 7.80 1.43 0.69
N ILE A 90 9.08 1.65 0.44
CA ILE A 90 9.85 2.71 1.08
C ILE A 90 10.23 3.72 0.01
N VAL A 91 9.92 4.99 0.24
CA VAL A 91 10.38 6.12 -0.56
C VAL A 91 11.28 6.97 0.29
N VAL A 92 12.45 7.30 -0.24
CA VAL A 92 13.47 8.11 0.42
C VAL A 92 14.04 9.11 -0.59
N PRO A 93 14.54 10.26 -0.14
CA PRO A 93 15.36 11.10 -1.01
C PRO A 93 16.67 10.39 -1.36
N GLU A 94 17.20 10.73 -2.53
CA GLU A 94 18.54 10.32 -2.96
C GLU A 94 19.59 10.78 -1.93
N ALA A 95 20.52 9.89 -1.56
CA ALA A 95 21.65 10.31 -0.73
C ALA A 95 22.54 11.28 -1.50
N THR A 96 22.91 12.36 -0.84
CA THR A 96 23.99 13.23 -1.27
C THR A 96 25.28 12.43 -1.51
N GLU A 97 25.99 12.77 -2.59
CA GLU A 97 27.12 12.06 -3.21
C GLU A 97 28.21 11.55 -2.27
N ASN A 98 28.33 12.12 -1.07
CA ASN A 98 29.41 11.82 -0.12
C ASN A 98 29.13 10.66 0.85
N THR A 99 27.97 10.00 0.77
CA THR A 99 27.62 8.90 1.68
C THR A 99 27.36 7.60 0.90
N LYS A 100 28.16 6.56 1.15
CA LYS A 100 27.80 5.20 0.70
C LYS A 100 26.49 4.80 1.37
N GLN A 101 25.37 4.93 0.65
CA GLN A 101 24.06 4.60 1.19
C GLN A 101 23.88 3.09 1.22
N ASP A 102 23.72 2.53 2.41
CA ASP A 102 23.26 1.15 2.56
C ASP A 102 21.74 1.10 2.36
N TYR A 103 21.33 0.48 1.25
CA TYR A 103 19.93 0.27 0.88
C TYR A 103 19.28 -0.93 1.59
N SER A 104 19.79 -1.32 2.76
CA SER A 104 19.14 -2.31 3.61
C SER A 104 17.88 -1.74 4.25
N PHE A 105 16.87 -2.59 4.46
CA PHE A 105 15.56 -2.21 4.96
C PHE A 105 15.61 -1.36 6.23
N PHE A 106 16.43 -1.77 7.21
CA PHE A 106 16.56 -1.08 8.49
C PHE A 106 17.34 0.23 8.40
N ASN A 107 18.31 0.33 7.49
CA ASN A 107 19.06 1.58 7.31
C ASN A 107 18.24 2.64 6.58
N LEU A 108 17.43 2.23 5.60
CA LEU A 108 16.46 3.13 4.95
C LEU A 108 15.45 3.72 5.94
N GLN A 109 15.00 2.94 6.92
CA GLN A 109 14.08 3.41 7.96
C GLN A 109 14.68 4.45 8.91
N ARG A 110 16.00 4.61 8.96
CA ARG A 110 16.67 5.63 9.79
C ARG A 110 16.62 7.02 9.16
N ASN A 111 16.32 7.12 7.87
CA ASN A 111 16.27 8.41 7.18
C ASN A 111 15.05 9.22 7.67
N PRO A 112 15.22 10.45 8.19
CA PRO A 112 14.11 11.25 8.71
C PRO A 112 13.10 11.67 7.64
N TYR A 113 13.50 11.68 6.37
CA TYR A 113 12.66 11.99 5.22
C TYR A 113 12.06 10.73 4.57
N MET A 114 12.21 9.55 5.19
CA MET A 114 11.61 8.34 4.67
C MET A 114 10.08 8.36 4.79
N VAL A 115 9.42 7.79 3.79
CA VAL A 115 7.99 7.46 3.81
C VAL A 115 7.87 5.96 3.54
N MET A 116 7.01 5.28 4.31
CA MET A 116 6.82 3.85 4.18
C MET A 116 5.34 3.51 4.26
N THR A 117 4.87 2.70 3.31
CA THR A 117 3.55 2.06 3.40
C THR A 117 3.69 0.55 3.35
N ARG A 118 2.74 -0.14 3.98
CA ARG A 118 2.74 -1.60 4.13
C ARG A 118 1.46 -2.16 3.56
N ILE A 119 1.58 -3.14 2.68
CA ILE A 119 0.45 -3.74 1.99
C ILE A 119 0.43 -5.23 2.29
N LYS A 120 -0.67 -5.73 2.84
CA LYS A 120 -0.87 -7.17 3.02
C LYS A 120 -1.13 -7.79 1.65
N LEU A 121 -0.18 -8.57 1.15
CA LEU A 121 -0.28 -9.22 -0.16
C LEU A 121 -1.16 -10.47 -0.11
N THR A 122 -1.32 -11.08 1.06
CA THR A 122 -2.11 -12.31 1.21
C THR A 122 -3.51 -12.06 1.74
N GLN A 123 -4.46 -12.85 1.27
CA GLN A 123 -5.83 -12.89 1.76
C GLN A 123 -6.25 -14.34 1.97
N PHE A 124 -6.87 -14.61 3.13
CA PHE A 124 -7.37 -15.94 3.45
C PHE A 124 -8.78 -16.09 2.90
N VAL A 125 -8.96 -17.04 1.99
CA VAL A 125 -10.22 -17.28 1.28
C VAL A 125 -10.47 -18.77 1.20
N VAL A 126 -11.73 -19.17 1.22
CA VAL A 126 -12.13 -20.56 0.98
C VAL A 126 -11.95 -20.88 -0.51
N PRO A 127 -11.24 -21.97 -0.87
CA PRO A 127 -11.10 -22.39 -2.26
C PRO A 127 -12.45 -22.49 -2.98
N MET A 128 -12.52 -22.04 -4.24
CA MET A 128 -13.77 -22.06 -5.02
C MET A 128 -14.36 -23.47 -5.14
N ALA A 129 -13.51 -24.49 -5.34
CA ALA A 129 -13.94 -25.90 -5.42
C ALA A 129 -14.71 -26.36 -4.17
N GLU A 130 -14.33 -25.86 -2.99
CA GLU A 130 -15.01 -26.18 -1.74
C GLU A 130 -16.22 -25.29 -1.49
N THR A 131 -16.26 -24.09 -2.10
CA THR A 131 -17.41 -23.18 -2.05
C THR A 131 -18.61 -23.76 -2.81
N PHE A 132 -18.39 -24.40 -3.96
CA PHE A 132 -19.46 -25.08 -4.70
C PHE A 132 -20.09 -26.22 -3.88
N ASN A 133 -19.29 -26.96 -3.11
CA ASN A 133 -19.79 -27.99 -2.21
C ASN A 133 -20.62 -27.44 -1.04
N LEU A 134 -20.44 -26.17 -0.66
CA LEU A 134 -21.28 -25.51 0.35
C LEU A 134 -22.62 -25.01 -0.22
N LEU A 135 -22.68 -24.77 -1.53
CA LEU A 135 -23.87 -24.27 -2.23
C LEU A 135 -24.68 -25.40 -2.89
N GLY A 136 -24.09 -26.59 -3.06
CA GLY A 136 -24.68 -27.76 -3.70
C GLY A 136 -25.61 -28.58 -2.81
N ASP A 137 -26.87 -28.65 -3.25
CA ASP A 137 -27.96 -29.60 -2.97
C ASP A 137 -28.40 -29.88 -1.52
N LYS A 138 -29.53 -29.24 -1.17
CA LYS A 138 -30.44 -29.62 -0.06
C LYS A 138 -31.17 -30.96 -0.28
N SER A 139 -30.78 -31.79 -1.24
CA SER A 139 -31.54 -32.96 -1.69
C SER A 139 -30.87 -34.33 -1.46
N VAL A 140 -29.81 -34.42 -0.65
CA VAL A 140 -29.27 -35.73 -0.23
C VAL A 140 -29.32 -35.87 1.29
N LYS A 141 -30.08 -36.88 1.74
CA LYS A 141 -30.31 -37.23 3.15
C LYS A 141 -28.98 -37.62 3.83
N LYS A 142 -28.80 -37.04 5.03
CA LYS A 142 -27.86 -37.35 6.12
C LYS A 142 -26.96 -38.58 5.96
N ASP A 143 -25.66 -38.33 6.02
CA ASP A 143 -24.77 -39.07 6.92
C ASP A 143 -24.08 -38.09 7.87
N SER A 144 -24.18 -38.37 9.16
CA SER A 144 -23.60 -37.61 10.25
C SER A 144 -22.11 -37.93 10.42
N SER A 145 -21.27 -37.51 9.49
CA SER A 145 -19.81 -37.55 9.65
C SER A 145 -19.22 -36.17 9.40
N SER A 146 -18.77 -35.53 10.48
CA SER A 146 -18.00 -34.28 10.55
C SER A 146 -18.37 -33.18 9.55
N LYS A 147 -18.95 -32.08 10.04
CA LYS A 147 -18.92 -30.80 9.31
C LYS A 147 -17.46 -30.54 8.93
N LYS A 148 -17.06 -30.82 7.68
CA LYS A 148 -15.71 -30.55 7.20
C LYS A 148 -15.53 -29.04 7.32
N HIS A 149 -14.84 -28.61 8.37
CA HIS A 149 -14.45 -27.22 8.54
C HIS A 149 -13.49 -26.90 7.41
N VAL A 150 -14.02 -26.32 6.34
CA VAL A 150 -13.25 -25.85 5.21
C VAL A 150 -12.32 -24.75 5.73
N LYS A 151 -11.01 -25.00 5.65
CA LYS A 151 -10.00 -24.10 6.18
C LYS A 151 -9.68 -23.05 5.12
N PRO A 152 -9.78 -21.75 5.43
CA PRO A 152 -9.32 -20.70 4.53
C PRO A 152 -7.84 -20.89 4.17
N VAL A 153 -7.52 -20.74 2.90
CA VAL A 153 -6.14 -20.84 2.38
C VAL A 153 -5.63 -19.48 1.91
N SER A 154 -4.32 -19.30 1.97
CA SER A 154 -3.64 -18.06 1.61
C SER A 154 -3.65 -17.88 0.09
N HIS A 155 -4.21 -16.75 -0.36
CA HIS A 155 -4.17 -16.31 -1.75
C HIS A 155 -3.31 -15.06 -1.87
N LEU A 156 -2.49 -14.99 -2.91
CA LEU A 156 -1.68 -13.84 -3.27
C LEU A 156 -2.48 -12.86 -4.13
N ARG A 157 -2.45 -11.57 -3.81
CA ARG A 157 -2.90 -10.48 -4.69
C ARG A 157 -1.89 -10.31 -5.82
N THR A 158 -2.19 -10.75 -7.02
CA THR A 158 -1.23 -10.66 -8.15
C THR A 158 -1.08 -9.25 -8.71
N LYS A 159 -2.08 -8.38 -8.49
CA LYS A 159 -2.05 -6.97 -8.90
C LYS A 159 -2.28 -6.08 -7.70
N ILE A 160 -1.38 -5.14 -7.50
CA ILE A 160 -1.53 -4.10 -6.50
C ILE A 160 -1.21 -2.75 -7.14
N THR A 161 -1.88 -1.71 -6.66
CA THR A 161 -1.60 -0.34 -7.02
C THR A 161 -1.32 0.44 -5.76
N PHE A 162 -0.25 1.23 -5.76
CA PHE A 162 -0.01 2.22 -4.72
C PHE A 162 0.00 3.61 -5.35
N THR A 163 -0.45 4.58 -4.56
CA THR A 163 -0.62 5.96 -4.97
C THR A 163 0.25 6.88 -4.16
N LEU A 164 0.77 7.93 -4.78
CA LEU A 164 1.51 9.00 -4.12
C LEU A 164 0.82 10.34 -4.40
N LEU A 165 0.59 11.11 -3.36
CA LEU A 165 -0.10 12.39 -3.44
C LEU A 165 0.77 13.44 -4.14
N THR A 166 0.43 13.90 -5.34
CA THR A 166 1.25 14.90 -6.07
C THR A 166 0.55 16.24 -6.28
N ASP A 167 -0.80 16.26 -6.25
CA ASP A 167 -1.64 17.40 -6.65
C ASP A 167 -1.84 18.49 -5.56
N ILE A 168 -0.98 18.56 -4.56
CA ILE A 168 -1.07 19.59 -3.51
C ILE A 168 0.27 20.24 -3.25
N LYS A 169 0.26 21.53 -2.89
CA LYS A 169 1.49 22.27 -2.57
C LYS A 169 1.63 22.57 -1.09
N GLU A 170 0.53 22.77 -0.40
CA GLU A 170 0.52 23.17 1.00
C GLU A 170 -0.79 22.77 1.64
N LEU A 171 -0.78 22.65 2.97
CA LEU A 171 -1.97 22.37 3.77
C LEU A 171 -2.05 23.37 4.94
N PRO A 172 -3.25 23.85 5.28
CA PRO A 172 -3.44 24.70 6.44
C PRO A 172 -3.33 23.86 7.72
N THR A 173 -2.53 24.32 8.69
CA THR A 173 -2.29 23.56 9.95
C THR A 173 -3.55 23.34 10.79
N GLN A 174 -4.52 24.25 10.72
CA GLN A 174 -5.74 24.19 11.54
C GLN A 174 -6.86 23.36 10.91
N ASN A 175 -6.86 23.23 9.58
CA ASN A 175 -7.96 22.63 8.80
C ASN A 175 -7.47 21.44 7.98
N VAL A 176 -6.57 20.63 8.54
CA VAL A 176 -6.16 19.39 7.89
C VAL A 176 -7.24 18.32 8.11
N PRO A 177 -7.71 17.64 7.04
CA PRO A 177 -8.66 16.55 7.17
C PRO A 177 -8.18 15.45 8.13
N MET A 178 -9.07 14.99 9.00
CA MET A 178 -8.76 14.01 10.04
C MET A 178 -8.26 12.68 9.46
N GLU A 179 -8.76 12.28 8.28
CA GLU A 179 -8.36 11.05 7.59
C GLU A 179 -6.87 11.05 7.19
N LEU A 180 -6.28 12.23 7.00
CA LEU A 180 -4.87 12.38 6.64
C LEU A 180 -3.94 12.37 7.85
N MET A 181 -4.43 12.63 9.06
CA MET A 181 -3.60 12.80 10.26
C MET A 181 -2.67 11.63 10.53
N ASN A 182 -3.14 10.40 10.28
CA ASN A 182 -2.35 9.19 10.53
C ASN A 182 -1.29 8.94 9.44
N SER A 183 -1.48 9.50 8.25
CA SER A 183 -0.63 9.29 7.09
C SER A 183 0.35 10.45 6.85
N LEU A 184 0.03 11.64 7.37
CA LEU A 184 0.87 12.82 7.28
C LEU A 184 2.04 12.73 8.26
N LYS A 185 3.24 12.95 7.74
CA LYS A 185 4.46 13.11 8.53
C LYS A 185 5.00 14.50 8.30
N VAL A 186 5.22 15.25 9.36
CA VAL A 186 5.78 16.60 9.30
C VAL A 186 7.19 16.57 9.87
N THR A 187 8.15 17.12 9.14
CA THR A 187 9.54 17.26 9.56
C THR A 187 9.70 18.41 10.54
N ARG A 188 10.86 18.50 11.21
CA ARG A 188 11.17 19.62 12.12
C ARG A 188 11.16 20.99 11.42
N GLU A 189 11.38 20.99 10.10
CA GLU A 189 11.40 22.18 9.26
C GLU A 189 9.99 22.65 8.85
N GLY A 190 8.94 21.94 9.28
CA GLY A 190 7.56 22.27 8.93
C GLY A 190 7.14 21.81 7.53
N LEU A 191 7.90 20.88 6.93
CA LEU A 191 7.56 20.26 5.65
C LEU A 191 6.80 18.97 5.89
N PHE A 192 5.69 18.74 5.20
CA PHE A 192 5.07 17.43 5.21
C PHE A 192 5.64 16.54 4.11
N LEU A 193 5.90 15.28 4.45
CA LEU A 193 6.49 14.28 3.57
C LEU A 193 5.45 13.68 2.62
N PRO A 194 5.89 13.03 1.52
CA PRO A 194 4.98 12.34 0.62
C PRO A 194 4.03 11.39 1.32
N VAL A 195 2.77 11.38 0.87
CA VAL A 195 1.75 10.47 1.39
C VAL A 195 1.58 9.35 0.40
N ILE A 196 1.95 8.13 0.82
CA ILE A 196 1.84 6.92 0.01
C ILE A 196 0.71 6.08 0.58
N ASN A 197 -0.23 5.70 -0.27
CA ASN A 197 -1.34 4.85 0.10
C ASN A 197 -1.45 3.62 -0.80
N TYR A 198 -2.06 2.57 -0.26
CA TYR A 198 -2.48 1.43 -1.04
C TYR A 198 -3.83 1.72 -1.69
N ASP A 199 -3.92 1.60 -3.00
CA ASP A 199 -5.19 1.67 -3.72
C ASP A 199 -5.90 0.31 -3.70
N PHE A 200 -6.72 0.11 -2.67
CA PHE A 200 -7.52 -1.09 -2.54
C PHE A 200 -8.69 -1.12 -3.54
N LEU A 201 -9.16 0.05 -4.01
CA LEU A 201 -10.29 0.15 -4.95
C LEU A 201 -9.94 -0.47 -6.30
N GLN A 202 -8.67 -0.41 -6.70
CA GLN A 202 -8.19 -1.07 -7.91
C GLN A 202 -8.00 -2.59 -7.74
N THR A 203 -8.04 -3.12 -6.52
CA THR A 203 -7.81 -4.55 -6.29
C THR A 203 -9.08 -5.38 -6.42
N ARG A 204 -9.01 -6.42 -7.24
CA ARG A 204 -10.15 -7.28 -7.54
C ARG A 204 -9.95 -8.67 -6.96
N PHE A 205 -11.04 -9.27 -6.51
CA PHE A 205 -11.03 -10.64 -5.98
C PHE A 205 -10.55 -11.67 -7.01
N ARG A 206 -10.86 -11.47 -8.31
CA ARG A 206 -10.41 -12.34 -9.40
C ARG A 206 -8.88 -12.37 -9.61
N ASP A 207 -8.17 -11.36 -9.10
CA ASP A 207 -6.72 -11.27 -9.22
C ASP A 207 -6.02 -11.99 -8.04
N LEU A 208 -6.77 -12.66 -7.17
CA LEU A 208 -6.27 -13.53 -6.11
C LEU A 208 -5.90 -14.90 -6.67
N VAL A 209 -4.67 -15.33 -6.41
CA VAL A 209 -4.18 -16.65 -6.83
C VAL A 209 -3.76 -17.45 -5.60
N GLU A 210 -4.25 -18.68 -5.49
CA GLU A 210 -3.94 -19.57 -4.37
C GLU A 210 -2.43 -19.86 -4.28
N ILE A 211 -1.88 -19.74 -3.07
CA ILE A 211 -0.49 -20.09 -2.78
C ILE A 211 -0.41 -21.56 -2.41
N LYS A 212 0.16 -22.37 -3.30
CA LYS A 212 0.43 -23.78 -3.05
C LYS A 212 1.80 -23.97 -2.38
N LYS A 213 2.03 -25.15 -1.78
CA LYS A 213 3.29 -25.45 -1.08
C LYS A 213 4.50 -25.50 -2.02
N GLU A 214 4.24 -25.81 -3.28
CA GLU A 214 5.22 -25.97 -4.35
C GLU A 214 5.64 -24.62 -4.96
N ASN A 215 4.82 -23.58 -4.80
CA ASN A 215 5.05 -22.26 -5.39
C ASN A 215 6.18 -21.52 -4.67
N GLN A 216 7.41 -21.71 -5.13
CA GLN A 216 8.57 -20.99 -4.60
C GLN A 216 8.60 -19.52 -5.04
N GLU A 217 8.08 -19.24 -6.23
CA GLU A 217 8.02 -17.91 -6.82
C GLU A 217 6.65 -17.70 -7.48
N MET A 218 6.15 -16.47 -7.47
CA MET A 218 4.90 -16.10 -8.12
C MET A 218 5.05 -14.75 -8.81
N ASN A 219 4.44 -14.60 -9.98
CA ASN A 219 4.43 -13.34 -10.71
C ASN A 219 3.40 -12.38 -10.12
N MET A 220 3.81 -11.12 -9.96
CA MET A 220 2.98 -10.02 -9.48
C MET A 220 3.25 -8.77 -10.33
N THR A 221 2.25 -7.90 -10.47
CA THR A 221 2.42 -6.56 -11.01
C THR A 221 2.17 -5.53 -9.91
N VAL A 222 3.17 -4.70 -9.67
CA VAL A 222 3.08 -3.55 -8.77
C VAL A 222 2.93 -2.30 -9.62
N SER A 223 1.80 -1.61 -9.49
CA SER A 223 1.51 -0.40 -10.25
C SER A 223 1.64 0.84 -9.35
N TYR A 224 2.17 1.90 -9.93
CA TYR A 224 2.27 3.23 -9.35
C TYR A 224 1.38 4.18 -10.13
N SER A 225 0.64 5.03 -9.42
CA SER A 225 -0.06 6.17 -10.02
C SER A 225 -0.03 7.41 -9.12
N PRO A 226 0.22 8.61 -9.67
CA PRO A 226 0.01 9.85 -8.93
C PRO A 226 -1.48 9.99 -8.57
N THR A 227 -1.77 10.58 -7.41
CA THR A 227 -3.15 10.82 -6.94
C THR A 227 -3.36 12.27 -6.50
N SER A 228 -4.60 12.73 -6.65
CA SER A 228 -5.06 13.97 -6.03
C SER A 228 -5.48 13.74 -4.58
N LEU A 229 -5.61 14.84 -3.83
CA LEU A 229 -6.03 14.79 -2.43
C LEU A 229 -7.44 14.21 -2.28
N GLY A 230 -8.36 14.56 -3.18
CA GLY A 230 -9.73 14.08 -3.13
C GLY A 230 -9.85 12.57 -3.25
N LEU A 231 -9.16 11.99 -4.24
CA LEU A 231 -9.15 10.55 -4.44
C LEU A 231 -8.43 9.83 -3.29
N LEU A 232 -7.34 10.41 -2.77
CA LEU A 232 -6.65 9.87 -1.61
C LEU A 232 -7.59 9.82 -0.39
N ARG A 233 -8.33 10.90 -0.10
CA ARG A 233 -9.28 10.94 1.02
C ARG A 233 -10.36 9.86 0.90
N LEU A 234 -10.89 9.65 -0.30
CA LEU A 234 -11.88 8.60 -0.56
C LEU A 234 -11.31 7.18 -0.29
N ASN A 235 -10.02 6.99 -0.56
CA ASN A 235 -9.32 5.73 -0.32
C ASN A 235 -8.87 5.56 1.16
N LEU A 236 -8.89 6.62 1.96
CA LEU A 236 -8.54 6.58 3.39
C LEU A 236 -9.76 6.47 4.33
N GLN A 237 -10.97 6.55 3.79
CA GLN A 237 -12.24 6.43 4.54
C GLN A 237 -12.63 4.99 4.87
#